data_AF-A0A1Q3QTN9-F1
#
_entry.id   AF-A0A1Q3QTN9-F1
#
_cell.length_a   1.000
_cell.length_b   1.000
_cell.length_c   1.000
_cell.angle_alpha   90.00
_cell.angle_beta   90.00
_cell.angle_gamma   90.00
#
_symmetry.space_group_name_H-M   'P 1'
#
loop_
_entity.id
_entity.type
_entity.pdbx_description
1 polymer ?
#
loop_
_entity_poly.entity_id
_entity_poly.type
_entity_poly.pdbx_seq_one_letter_code
_entity_poly.pdbx_strand_id
1 'polypeptide(L)'
;MTLPVPFAPPDLRHSAREFVAPALRWLYSQQLPTGELSTYRAMRGSRRCWPTPLYSLLSMDLLTCADPQTSRFSRRLYEAIPGVDRRQLTAAAVTLRWRLRGYIASQQESNGLWRLHGRDGNSPVDIATTAFALATFFDDRGADTTSIRTIAADLGNDCDGSLFEQAALCYLSACTGNDILGQVPCLLAQSNEQGVARIASCWIFARCYVEIHSLSSVPVHEALLAEILGALAGASLNNPLSQTLAVQTLLILQHRGDELLELLSLLLLDPTPPWQWQPVPLLGDTFCPAFTLALLVNAVGQSLERGILPC
;
A
#
# COMPACT_ATOMS: atom_id res chain seq x y z
N MET A 1 26.70 31.48 1.88
CA MET A 1 25.46 30.69 1.68
C MET A 1 25.20 30.62 0.20
N THR A 2 25.57 29.51 -0.43
CA THR A 2 25.22 29.20 -1.81
C THR A 2 23.75 28.81 -1.86
N LEU A 3 22.95 29.54 -2.64
CA LEU A 3 21.57 29.15 -2.96
C LEU A 3 21.60 27.76 -3.60
N PRO A 4 20.67 26.85 -3.26
CA PRO A 4 20.58 25.56 -3.93
C PRO A 4 20.36 25.79 -5.43
N VAL A 5 21.18 25.12 -6.24
CA VAL A 5 20.99 25.07 -7.69
C VAL A 5 19.58 24.53 -7.95
N PRO A 6 18.77 25.16 -8.83
CA PRO A 6 17.47 24.62 -9.18
C PRO A 6 17.68 23.21 -9.73
N PHE A 7 17.14 22.21 -9.03
CA PHE A 7 17.11 20.84 -9.49
C PHE A 7 16.26 20.84 -10.76
N ALA A 8 16.89 20.81 -11.93
CA ALA A 8 16.18 20.51 -13.16
C ALA A 8 15.79 19.03 -13.03
N PRO A 9 14.49 18.69 -12.87
CA PRO A 9 14.11 17.31 -12.70
C PRO A 9 14.60 16.55 -13.95
N PRO A 10 15.32 15.43 -13.79
CA PRO A 10 15.69 14.57 -14.91
C PRO A 10 14.43 14.15 -15.68
N ASP A 11 14.57 13.65 -16.90
CA ASP A 11 13.41 13.22 -17.69
C ASP A 11 12.67 12.05 -16.99
N LEU A 12 11.69 12.41 -16.16
CA LEU A 12 10.92 11.46 -15.34
C LEU A 12 10.10 10.52 -16.23
N ARG A 13 9.86 10.89 -17.52
CA ARG A 13 9.22 9.99 -18.50
C ARG A 13 10.09 8.77 -18.75
N HIS A 14 11.37 9.01 -19.02
CA HIS A 14 12.33 7.95 -19.28
C HIS A 14 12.48 7.05 -18.06
N SER A 15 12.59 7.67 -16.89
CA SER A 15 12.76 6.98 -15.60
C SER A 15 11.57 6.07 -15.25
N ALA A 16 10.31 6.52 -15.48
CA ALA A 16 9.13 5.70 -15.22
C ALA A 16 9.05 4.46 -16.14
N ARG A 17 9.38 4.62 -17.43
CA ARG A 17 9.35 3.51 -18.40
C ARG A 17 10.44 2.48 -18.12
N GLU A 18 11.63 2.96 -17.77
CA GLU A 18 12.77 2.10 -17.41
C GLU A 18 12.57 1.40 -16.08
N PHE A 19 11.76 1.96 -15.18
CA PHE A 19 11.48 1.38 -13.86
C PHE A 19 10.44 0.25 -13.89
N VAL A 20 9.28 0.45 -14.54
CA VAL A 20 8.10 -0.43 -14.37
C VAL A 20 8.35 -1.87 -14.81
N ALA A 21 9.02 -2.07 -15.95
CA ALA A 21 9.25 -3.39 -16.50
C ALA A 21 10.19 -4.26 -15.62
N PRO A 22 11.39 -3.78 -15.23
CA PRO A 22 12.23 -4.46 -14.24
C PRO A 22 11.52 -4.69 -12.91
N ALA A 23 10.74 -3.72 -12.42
CA ALA A 23 10.03 -3.83 -11.15
C ALA A 23 9.02 -4.98 -11.15
N LEU A 24 8.19 -5.10 -12.19
CA LEU A 24 7.21 -6.19 -12.32
C LEU A 24 7.88 -7.56 -12.47
N ARG A 25 8.99 -7.67 -13.22
CA ARG A 25 9.77 -8.92 -13.32
C ARG A 25 10.34 -9.32 -11.96
N TRP A 26 10.89 -8.36 -11.23
CA TRP A 26 11.45 -8.62 -9.91
C TRP A 26 10.36 -9.01 -8.91
N LEU A 27 9.21 -8.32 -8.88
CA LEU A 27 8.05 -8.70 -8.05
C LEU A 27 7.61 -10.14 -8.29
N TYR A 28 7.50 -10.54 -9.55
CA TYR A 28 7.16 -11.92 -9.93
C TYR A 28 8.20 -12.93 -9.41
N SER A 29 9.49 -12.58 -9.46
CA SER A 29 10.58 -13.43 -8.94
C SER A 29 10.57 -13.60 -7.41
N GLN A 30 9.95 -12.67 -6.67
CA GLN A 30 9.85 -12.75 -5.20
C GLN A 30 8.70 -13.63 -4.70
N GLN A 31 7.86 -14.12 -5.61
CA GLN A 31 6.73 -14.97 -5.26
C GLN A 31 7.18 -16.40 -4.94
N LEU A 32 6.89 -16.85 -3.72
CA LEU A 32 7.20 -18.19 -3.26
C LEU A 32 6.32 -19.25 -3.93
N PRO A 33 6.69 -20.55 -3.85
CA PRO A 33 5.85 -21.64 -4.38
C PRO A 33 4.41 -21.63 -3.82
N THR A 34 4.25 -21.26 -2.55
CA THR A 34 2.97 -21.10 -1.84
C THR A 34 2.09 -19.97 -2.40
N GLY A 35 2.65 -19.07 -3.21
CA GLY A 35 1.96 -17.94 -3.82
C GLY A 35 2.11 -16.61 -3.09
N GLU A 36 2.64 -16.62 -1.87
CA GLU A 36 2.93 -15.40 -1.10
C GLU A 36 4.19 -14.68 -1.60
N LEU A 37 4.34 -13.42 -1.21
CA LEU A 37 5.58 -12.66 -1.37
C LEU A 37 6.53 -12.93 -0.21
N SER A 38 7.83 -12.99 -0.52
CA SER A 38 8.88 -13.18 0.49
C SER A 38 8.90 -12.02 1.49
N THR A 39 8.60 -12.33 2.75
CA THR A 39 8.63 -11.43 3.89
C THR A 39 9.75 -11.85 4.85
N TYR A 40 10.41 -10.88 5.48
CA TYR A 40 11.60 -11.11 6.30
C TYR A 40 11.47 -10.48 7.67
N ARG A 41 12.05 -11.12 8.68
CA ARG A 41 12.23 -10.56 10.02
C ARG A 41 13.72 -10.39 10.33
N ALA A 42 14.10 -9.24 10.87
CA ALA A 42 15.45 -9.03 11.37
C ALA A 42 15.69 -9.83 12.65
N MET A 43 16.79 -10.60 12.71
CA MET A 43 17.13 -11.51 13.80
C MET A 43 18.63 -11.42 14.09
N ARG A 44 19.05 -10.73 15.18
CA ARG A 44 20.47 -10.62 15.66
C ARG A 44 21.55 -10.84 14.58
N GLY A 45 21.63 -9.92 13.61
CA GLY A 45 22.64 -9.95 12.53
C GLY A 45 22.30 -10.84 11.31
N SER A 46 21.12 -11.44 11.28
CA SER A 46 20.59 -12.25 10.17
C SER A 46 19.17 -11.82 9.82
N ARG A 47 18.68 -12.32 8.68
CA ARG A 47 17.29 -12.18 8.24
C ARG A 47 16.73 -13.56 8.04
N ARG A 48 15.49 -13.77 8.49
CA ARG A 48 14.77 -15.02 8.25
C ARG A 48 13.48 -14.74 7.52
N CYS A 49 13.13 -15.63 6.59
CA CYS A 49 11.79 -15.64 6.02
C CYS A 49 10.78 -15.77 7.17
N TRP A 50 9.78 -14.91 7.17
CA TRP A 50 8.82 -14.80 8.25
C TRP A 50 7.45 -14.51 7.64
N PRO A 51 6.52 -15.48 7.58
CA PRO A 51 5.27 -15.31 6.87
C PRO A 51 4.45 -14.18 7.48
N THR A 52 3.99 -13.28 6.63
CA THR A 52 3.12 -12.16 7.02
C THR A 52 2.12 -11.93 5.89
N PRO A 53 0.93 -12.58 5.94
CA PRO A 53 -0.06 -12.51 4.87
C PRO A 53 -0.48 -11.09 4.51
N LEU A 54 -0.48 -10.16 5.48
CA LEU A 54 -0.83 -8.76 5.25
C LEU A 54 -0.05 -8.13 4.08
N TYR A 55 1.27 -8.33 4.02
CA TYR A 55 2.07 -7.72 2.93
C TYR A 55 1.71 -8.27 1.56
N SER A 56 1.43 -9.58 1.47
CA SER A 56 0.99 -10.23 0.24
C SER A 56 -0.38 -9.70 -0.19
N LEU A 57 -1.29 -9.54 0.77
CA LEU A 57 -2.64 -8.98 0.57
C LEU A 57 -2.60 -7.53 0.09
N LEU A 58 -1.86 -6.65 0.78
CA LEU A 58 -1.73 -5.25 0.38
C LEU A 58 -1.07 -5.11 -0.99
N SER A 59 -0.05 -5.92 -1.29
CA SER A 59 0.60 -5.93 -2.60
C SER A 59 -0.34 -6.38 -3.72
N MET A 60 -1.17 -7.39 -3.46
CA MET A 60 -2.15 -7.88 -4.44
C MET A 60 -3.15 -6.80 -4.85
N ASP A 61 -3.63 -6.01 -3.88
CA ASP A 61 -4.53 -4.89 -4.13
C ASP A 61 -3.83 -3.73 -4.85
N LEU A 62 -2.61 -3.37 -4.46
CA LEU A 62 -1.81 -2.33 -5.14
C LEU A 62 -1.53 -2.67 -6.61
N LEU A 63 -1.31 -3.95 -6.91
CA LEU A 63 -1.02 -4.42 -8.27
C LEU A 63 -2.24 -4.48 -9.20
N THR A 64 -3.45 -4.16 -8.71
CA THR A 64 -4.63 -3.99 -9.57
C THR A 64 -4.36 -3.01 -10.72
N CYS A 65 -3.56 -1.97 -10.49
CA CYS A 65 -3.16 -1.00 -11.52
C CYS A 65 -2.47 -1.63 -12.76
N ALA A 66 -1.86 -2.81 -12.62
CA ALA A 66 -1.18 -3.51 -13.71
C ALA A 66 -2.00 -4.68 -14.30
N ASP A 67 -3.21 -4.92 -13.80
CA ASP A 67 -4.07 -6.02 -14.22
C ASP A 67 -5.31 -5.50 -14.98
N PRO A 68 -5.42 -5.79 -16.30
CA PRO A 68 -6.51 -5.30 -17.14
C PRO A 68 -7.88 -5.90 -16.81
N GLN A 69 -7.94 -6.92 -15.94
CA GLN A 69 -9.21 -7.50 -15.48
C GLN A 69 -9.82 -6.74 -14.31
N THR A 70 -9.19 -5.65 -13.85
CA THR A 70 -9.66 -4.86 -12.71
C THR A 70 -10.14 -3.48 -13.13
N SER A 71 -11.06 -2.91 -12.35
CA SER A 71 -11.53 -1.53 -12.51
C SER A 71 -10.45 -0.49 -12.24
N ARG A 72 -9.39 -0.85 -11.52
CA ARG A 72 -8.27 0.04 -11.15
C ARG A 72 -7.09 -0.01 -12.12
N PHE A 73 -7.23 -0.74 -13.24
CA PHE A 73 -6.19 -0.84 -14.27
C PHE A 73 -5.77 0.54 -14.81
N SER A 74 -4.46 0.82 -14.79
CA SER A 74 -3.91 2.02 -15.40
C SER A 74 -3.50 1.73 -16.84
N ARG A 75 -4.25 2.32 -17.78
CA ARG A 75 -3.92 2.24 -19.21
C ARG A 75 -2.62 2.98 -19.50
N ARG A 76 -2.36 4.10 -18.84
CA ARG A 76 -1.12 4.87 -19.01
C ARG A 76 0.11 4.11 -18.53
N LEU A 77 0.01 3.39 -17.41
CA LEU A 77 1.07 2.50 -16.93
C LEU A 77 1.38 1.40 -17.96
N TYR A 78 0.34 0.77 -18.52
CA TYR A 78 0.50 -0.23 -19.57
C TYR A 78 1.13 0.34 -20.85
N GLU A 79 0.75 1.55 -21.25
CA GLU A 79 1.31 2.24 -22.40
C GLU A 79 2.79 2.63 -22.18
N ALA A 80 3.20 2.90 -20.94
CA ALA A 80 4.60 3.17 -20.56
C ALA A 80 5.51 1.94 -20.71
N ILE A 81 4.96 0.72 -20.66
CA ILE A 81 5.74 -0.51 -20.87
C ILE A 81 6.14 -0.65 -22.35
N PRO A 82 7.41 -1.00 -22.67
CA PRO A 82 7.83 -1.29 -24.04
C PRO A 82 6.93 -2.32 -24.73
N GLY A 83 6.51 -2.07 -25.96
CA GLY A 83 5.54 -2.90 -26.67
C GLY A 83 5.89 -4.39 -26.74
N VAL A 84 7.19 -4.70 -26.84
CA VAL A 84 7.72 -6.08 -26.85
C VAL A 84 7.49 -6.84 -25.54
N ASP A 85 7.39 -6.13 -24.41
CA ASP A 85 7.29 -6.71 -23.07
C ASP A 85 5.85 -6.72 -22.54
N ARG A 86 4.95 -5.90 -23.10
CA ARG A 86 3.59 -5.67 -22.61
C ARG A 86 2.83 -6.97 -22.31
N ARG A 87 2.76 -7.89 -23.28
CA ARG A 87 2.03 -9.15 -23.11
C ARG A 87 2.59 -10.00 -21.97
N GLN A 88 3.92 -10.10 -21.89
CA GLN A 88 4.58 -10.91 -20.87
C GLN A 88 4.40 -10.31 -19.48
N LEU A 89 4.57 -8.98 -19.34
CA LEU A 89 4.47 -8.30 -18.05
C LEU A 89 3.03 -8.23 -17.55
N THR A 90 2.06 -8.02 -18.43
CA THR A 90 0.64 -8.14 -18.07
C THR A 90 0.31 -9.55 -17.61
N ALA A 91 0.77 -10.58 -18.34
CA ALA A 91 0.56 -11.97 -17.92
C ALA A 91 1.23 -12.27 -16.56
N ALA A 92 2.41 -11.71 -16.30
CA ALA A 92 3.10 -11.84 -15.03
C ALA A 92 2.34 -11.15 -13.88
N ALA A 93 1.83 -9.93 -14.09
CA ALA A 93 1.04 -9.20 -13.09
C ALA A 93 -0.26 -9.94 -12.75
N VAL A 94 -1.01 -10.41 -13.77
CA VAL A 94 -2.22 -11.22 -13.60
C VAL A 94 -1.91 -12.51 -12.83
N THR A 95 -0.86 -13.24 -13.23
CA THR A 95 -0.45 -14.49 -12.57
C THR A 95 -0.04 -14.27 -11.13
N LEU A 96 0.74 -13.22 -10.87
CA LEU A 96 1.18 -12.82 -9.53
C LEU A 96 -0.03 -12.58 -8.63
N ARG A 97 -0.98 -11.74 -9.07
CA ARG A 97 -2.21 -11.44 -8.32
C ARG A 97 -3.07 -12.66 -8.10
N TRP A 98 -3.26 -13.50 -9.12
CA TRP A 98 -4.05 -14.72 -8.98
C TRP A 98 -3.48 -15.68 -7.94
N ARG A 99 -2.15 -15.87 -7.95
CA ARG A 99 -1.46 -16.71 -6.95
C ARG A 99 -1.49 -16.10 -5.54
N LEU A 100 -1.34 -14.77 -5.42
CA LEU A 100 -1.50 -14.08 -4.13
C LEU A 100 -2.92 -14.25 -3.59
N ARG A 101 -3.93 -14.13 -4.44
CA ARG A 101 -5.33 -14.32 -4.08
C ARG A 101 -5.59 -15.73 -3.55
N GLY A 102 -5.09 -16.74 -4.25
CA GLY A 102 -5.17 -18.14 -3.82
C GLY A 102 -4.48 -18.36 -2.47
N TYR A 103 -3.28 -17.80 -2.29
CA TYR A 103 -2.57 -17.85 -1.02
C TYR A 103 -3.39 -17.21 0.11
N ILE A 104 -3.82 -15.95 -0.01
CA ILE A 104 -4.57 -15.27 1.07
C ILE A 104 -5.87 -16.02 1.39
N ALA A 105 -6.61 -16.51 0.39
CA ALA A 105 -7.81 -17.31 0.62
C ALA A 105 -7.51 -18.60 1.41
N SER A 106 -6.35 -19.24 1.17
CA SER A 106 -5.93 -20.43 1.92
C SER A 106 -5.54 -20.15 3.38
N GLN A 107 -5.21 -18.89 3.70
CA GLN A 107 -4.86 -18.45 5.05
C GLN A 107 -6.07 -18.15 5.94
N GLN A 108 -7.29 -18.19 5.39
CA GLN A 108 -8.52 -17.98 6.14
C GLN A 108 -8.74 -19.13 7.13
N GLU A 109 -9.02 -18.80 8.38
CA GLU A 109 -9.43 -19.76 9.40
C GLU A 109 -10.89 -20.20 9.23
N SER A 110 -11.29 -21.26 9.95
CA SER A 110 -12.67 -21.75 9.91
C SER A 110 -13.71 -20.75 10.45
N ASN A 111 -13.29 -19.81 11.31
CA ASN A 111 -14.12 -18.70 11.80
C ASN A 111 -14.18 -17.51 10.82
N GLY A 112 -13.51 -17.61 9.67
CA GLY A 112 -13.49 -16.57 8.65
C GLY A 112 -12.45 -15.46 8.87
N LEU A 113 -11.58 -15.57 9.88
CA LEU A 113 -10.58 -14.56 10.24
C LEU A 113 -9.18 -14.93 9.73
N TRP A 114 -8.25 -13.96 9.77
CA TRP A 114 -6.85 -14.15 9.38
C TRP A 114 -5.91 -13.88 10.55
N ARG A 115 -4.79 -14.60 10.60
CA ARG A 115 -3.72 -14.43 11.59
C ARG A 115 -2.54 -13.63 11.03
N LEU A 116 -1.82 -12.95 11.92
CA LEU A 116 -0.65 -12.13 11.57
C LEU A 116 0.45 -12.93 10.82
N HIS A 117 0.67 -14.18 11.22
CA HIS A 117 1.69 -15.06 10.65
C HIS A 117 1.12 -16.22 9.82
N GLY A 118 -0.11 -16.05 9.32
CA GLY A 118 -0.81 -17.08 8.56
C GLY A 118 -1.39 -18.19 9.44
N ARG A 119 -2.11 -19.10 8.79
CA ARG A 119 -2.89 -20.17 9.44
C ARG A 119 -2.00 -21.17 10.19
N ASP A 120 -0.80 -21.41 9.69
CA ASP A 120 0.16 -22.33 10.32
C ASP A 120 0.97 -21.65 11.45
N GLY A 121 0.79 -20.34 11.64
CA GLY A 121 1.43 -19.56 12.69
C GLY A 121 0.64 -19.60 14.01
N ASN A 122 1.36 -19.55 15.13
CA ASN A 122 0.77 -19.47 16.48
C ASN A 122 0.35 -18.04 16.89
N SER A 123 0.32 -17.07 15.96
CA SER A 123 -0.09 -15.70 16.26
C SER A 123 -1.61 -15.62 16.48
N PRO A 124 -2.12 -14.68 17.30
CA PRO A 124 -3.55 -14.43 17.37
C PRO A 124 -4.13 -13.99 16.02
N VAL A 125 -5.47 -13.90 15.97
CA VAL A 125 -6.16 -13.20 14.89
C VAL A 125 -5.61 -11.78 14.79
N ASP A 126 -5.37 -11.33 13.57
CA ASP A 126 -4.85 -10.02 13.27
C ASP A 126 -5.95 -9.15 12.67
N ILE A 127 -6.26 -8.05 13.36
CA ILE A 127 -7.36 -7.16 13.00
C ILE A 127 -7.11 -6.56 11.63
N ALA A 128 -5.90 -6.04 11.38
CA ALA A 128 -5.57 -5.39 10.12
C ALA A 128 -5.63 -6.37 8.94
N THR A 129 -5.00 -7.54 9.05
CA THR A 129 -5.03 -8.58 8.00
C THR A 129 -6.46 -9.00 7.70
N THR A 130 -7.27 -9.21 8.75
CA THR A 130 -8.68 -9.58 8.59
C THR A 130 -9.46 -8.48 7.89
N ALA A 131 -9.33 -7.23 8.33
CA ALA A 131 -10.06 -6.10 7.77
C ALA A 131 -9.74 -5.89 6.28
N PHE A 132 -8.46 -5.90 5.91
CA PHE A 132 -8.06 -5.80 4.51
C PHE A 132 -8.50 -7.02 3.69
N ALA A 133 -8.48 -8.23 4.26
CA ALA A 133 -8.86 -9.43 3.53
C ALA A 133 -10.36 -9.41 3.25
N LEU A 134 -11.17 -9.06 4.25
CA LEU A 134 -12.60 -8.87 4.10
C LEU A 134 -12.91 -7.80 3.05
N ALA A 135 -12.29 -6.62 3.13
CA ALA A 135 -12.47 -5.57 2.13
C ALA A 135 -12.14 -6.04 0.71
N THR A 136 -11.06 -6.80 0.55
CA THR A 136 -10.61 -7.28 -0.77
C THR A 136 -11.48 -8.40 -1.34
N PHE A 137 -12.01 -9.29 -0.49
CA PHE A 137 -12.87 -10.39 -0.94
C PHE A 137 -14.36 -10.02 -0.98
N PHE A 138 -14.75 -8.90 -0.37
CA PHE A 138 -16.09 -8.34 -0.41
C PHE A 138 -16.55 -8.07 -1.84
N ASP A 139 -15.71 -7.38 -2.62
CA ASP A 139 -16.01 -6.96 -4.00
C ASP A 139 -16.28 -8.13 -4.96
N ASP A 140 -15.71 -9.31 -4.69
CA ASP A 140 -15.70 -10.41 -5.66
C ASP A 140 -16.71 -11.54 -5.40
N ARG A 141 -17.36 -11.57 -4.23
CA ARG A 141 -18.16 -12.75 -3.82
C ARG A 141 -19.64 -12.52 -3.63
N GLY A 142 -20.14 -11.29 -3.74
CA GLY A 142 -21.50 -10.99 -3.26
C GLY A 142 -21.69 -11.52 -1.83
N ALA A 143 -20.62 -11.48 -1.04
CA ALA A 143 -20.54 -12.10 0.27
C ALA A 143 -21.67 -11.55 1.15
N ASP A 144 -22.20 -12.40 2.02
CA ASP A 144 -23.25 -12.00 2.96
C ASP A 144 -22.76 -10.79 3.78
N THR A 145 -23.24 -9.62 3.36
CA THR A 145 -22.93 -8.33 3.96
C THR A 145 -23.20 -8.33 5.47
N THR A 146 -24.14 -9.18 5.93
CA THR A 146 -24.49 -9.36 7.33
C THR A 146 -23.32 -9.97 8.11
N SER A 147 -22.78 -11.09 7.64
CA SER A 147 -21.66 -11.78 8.30
C SER A 147 -20.40 -10.90 8.38
N ILE A 148 -20.12 -10.12 7.34
CA ILE A 148 -18.97 -9.20 7.32
C ILE A 148 -19.20 -8.00 8.25
N ARG A 149 -20.43 -7.48 8.29
CA ARG A 149 -20.80 -6.41 9.24
C ARG A 149 -20.74 -6.90 10.68
N THR A 150 -21.13 -8.15 10.96
CA THR A 150 -21.00 -8.75 12.30
C THR A 150 -19.53 -8.87 12.69
N ILE A 151 -18.68 -9.44 11.83
CA ILE A 151 -17.23 -9.53 12.11
C ILE A 151 -16.62 -8.14 12.29
N ALA A 152 -17.00 -7.15 11.46
CA ALA A 152 -16.51 -5.78 11.59
C ALA A 152 -16.97 -5.10 12.88
N ALA A 153 -18.22 -5.33 13.30
CA ALA A 153 -18.76 -4.80 14.55
C ALA A 153 -18.09 -5.44 15.78
N ASP A 154 -17.83 -6.74 15.73
CA ASP A 154 -17.13 -7.46 16.79
C ASP A 154 -15.68 -6.95 16.91
N LEU A 155 -14.97 -6.79 15.79
CA LEU A 155 -13.62 -6.22 15.78
C LEU A 155 -13.59 -4.75 16.22
N GLY A 156 -14.64 -3.98 15.91
CA GLY A 156 -14.77 -2.57 16.27
C GLY A 156 -15.08 -2.32 17.76
N ASN A 157 -15.56 -3.31 18.50
CA ASN A 157 -15.77 -3.17 19.94
C ASN A 157 -14.47 -3.35 20.76
N ASP A 158 -13.43 -3.93 20.18
CA ASP A 158 -12.11 -4.15 20.79
C ASP A 158 -11.11 -2.99 20.52
N CYS A 159 -11.59 -1.75 20.37
CA CYS A 159 -10.85 -0.57 19.88
C CYS A 159 -9.74 0.00 20.81
N ASP A 160 -9.02 -0.83 21.56
CA ASP A 160 -7.75 -0.46 22.22
C ASP A 160 -6.52 -0.77 21.32
N GLY A 161 -6.74 -1.08 20.04
CA GLY A 161 -5.70 -1.41 19.06
C GLY A 161 -4.86 -0.22 18.59
N SER A 162 -3.78 -0.52 17.88
CA SER A 162 -2.91 0.49 17.24
C SER A 162 -3.67 1.34 16.22
N LEU A 163 -3.16 2.56 15.94
CA LEU A 163 -3.76 3.43 14.92
C LEU A 163 -3.80 2.74 13.54
N PHE A 164 -2.83 1.89 13.24
CA PHE A 164 -2.83 1.09 12.01
C PHE A 164 -4.01 0.12 11.92
N GLU A 165 -4.34 -0.58 13.02
CA GLU A 165 -5.50 -1.47 13.09
C GLU A 165 -6.82 -0.69 13.00
N GLN A 166 -6.89 0.45 13.69
CA GLN A 166 -8.04 1.36 13.60
C GLN A 166 -8.24 1.85 12.16
N ALA A 167 -7.16 2.25 11.48
CA ALA A 167 -7.21 2.65 10.08
C ALA A 167 -7.70 1.52 9.17
N ALA A 168 -7.28 0.27 9.41
CA ALA A 168 -7.74 -0.89 8.65
C ALA A 168 -9.24 -1.17 8.86
N LEU A 169 -9.75 -1.07 10.10
CA LEU A 169 -11.18 -1.17 10.40
C LEU A 169 -11.98 -0.05 9.76
N CYS A 170 -11.41 1.16 9.74
CA CYS A 170 -11.97 2.29 9.04
C CYS A 170 -12.10 2.00 7.54
N TYR A 171 -11.05 1.42 6.93
CA TYR A 171 -11.07 1.06 5.52
C TYR A 171 -12.14 0.01 5.20
N LEU A 172 -12.24 -1.04 6.02
CA LEU A 172 -13.32 -2.03 5.86
C LEU A 172 -14.71 -1.37 5.96
N SER A 173 -14.91 -0.50 6.95
CA SER A 173 -16.17 0.21 7.15
C SER A 173 -16.53 1.06 5.93
N ALA A 174 -15.56 1.78 5.37
CA ALA A 174 -15.70 2.55 4.14
C ALA A 174 -16.11 1.67 2.95
N CYS A 175 -15.45 0.54 2.74
CA CYS A 175 -15.80 -0.43 1.69
C CYS A 175 -17.22 -1.01 1.85
N THR A 176 -17.72 -1.11 3.08
CA THR A 176 -19.10 -1.59 3.35
C THR A 176 -20.18 -0.50 3.32
N GLY A 177 -19.80 0.74 2.97
CA GLY A 177 -20.71 1.88 2.79
C GLY A 177 -21.03 2.66 4.08
N ASN A 178 -20.27 2.45 5.16
CA ASN A 178 -20.44 3.21 6.41
C ASN A 178 -19.55 4.47 6.38
N ASP A 179 -20.16 5.65 6.56
CA ASP A 179 -19.40 6.89 6.72
C ASP A 179 -18.83 7.00 8.14
N ILE A 180 -17.52 6.89 8.20
CA ILE A 180 -16.71 6.92 9.42
C ILE A 180 -15.61 7.97 9.33
N LEU A 181 -15.59 8.79 8.25
CA LEU A 181 -14.53 9.75 8.00
C LEU A 181 -14.46 10.84 9.08
N GLY A 182 -15.60 11.18 9.69
CA GLY A 182 -15.66 12.14 10.80
C GLY A 182 -14.83 11.75 12.02
N GLN A 183 -14.47 10.47 12.18
CA GLN A 183 -13.66 9.99 13.31
C GLN A 183 -12.15 10.16 13.08
N VAL A 184 -11.71 10.21 11.81
CA VAL A 184 -10.29 10.18 11.43
C VAL A 184 -9.46 11.29 12.11
N PRO A 185 -9.88 12.57 12.15
CA PRO A 185 -9.08 13.61 12.81
C PRO A 185 -8.89 13.35 14.30
N CYS A 186 -9.89 12.78 14.96
CA CYS A 186 -9.83 12.42 16.37
C CYS A 186 -8.83 11.28 16.61
N LEU A 187 -8.87 10.22 15.78
CA LEU A 187 -7.95 9.09 15.87
C LEU A 187 -6.50 9.52 15.64
N LEU A 188 -6.26 10.39 14.65
CA LEU A 188 -4.93 10.96 14.38
C LEU A 188 -4.41 11.79 15.57
N ALA A 189 -5.28 12.57 16.21
CA ALA A 189 -4.91 13.42 17.34
C ALA A 189 -4.65 12.62 18.64
N GLN A 190 -5.34 11.50 18.83
CA GLN A 190 -5.22 10.67 20.04
C GLN A 190 -4.05 9.68 19.97
N SER A 191 -3.58 9.35 18.77
CA SER A 191 -2.52 8.38 18.58
C SER A 191 -1.13 8.96 18.89
N ASN A 192 -0.35 8.19 19.66
CA ASN A 192 1.07 8.43 19.91
C ASN A 192 1.99 7.76 18.86
N GLU A 193 1.43 7.11 17.84
CA GLU A 193 2.18 6.44 16.80
C GLU A 193 3.00 7.45 15.98
N GLN A 194 4.23 7.08 15.61
CA GLN A 194 5.19 7.93 14.89
C GLN A 194 5.88 7.18 13.75
N GLY A 195 6.59 7.92 12.90
CA GLY A 195 7.40 7.34 11.82
C GLY A 195 6.57 6.60 10.78
N VAL A 196 7.08 5.46 10.31
CA VAL A 196 6.50 4.70 9.19
C VAL A 196 5.09 4.20 9.49
N ALA A 197 4.84 3.77 10.72
CA ALA A 197 3.52 3.25 11.11
C ALA A 197 2.45 4.35 11.02
N ARG A 198 2.74 5.56 11.54
CA ARG A 198 1.84 6.73 11.40
C ARG A 198 1.58 7.10 9.93
N ILE A 199 2.62 7.07 9.09
CA ILE A 199 2.50 7.37 7.65
C ILE A 199 1.65 6.30 6.95
N ALA A 200 1.81 5.03 7.32
CA ALA A 200 0.99 3.95 6.78
C ALA A 200 -0.47 4.06 7.21
N SER A 201 -0.73 4.42 8.47
CA SER A 201 -2.08 4.72 8.96
C SER A 201 -2.72 5.87 8.16
N CYS A 202 -1.99 6.95 7.90
CA CYS A 202 -2.45 8.06 7.04
C CYS A 202 -2.74 7.60 5.61
N TRP A 203 -1.90 6.74 5.04
CA TRP A 203 -2.14 6.15 3.71
C TRP A 203 -3.45 5.36 3.68
N ILE A 204 -3.73 4.56 4.71
CA ILE A 204 -4.98 3.79 4.80
C ILE A 204 -6.19 4.72 4.95
N PHE A 205 -6.12 5.74 5.82
CA PHE A 205 -7.20 6.72 5.95
C PHE A 205 -7.48 7.48 4.65
N ALA A 206 -6.43 7.82 3.90
CA ALA A 206 -6.58 8.44 2.58
C ALA A 206 -7.31 7.49 1.60
N ARG A 207 -7.08 6.18 1.69
CA ARG A 207 -7.87 5.22 0.90
C ARG A 207 -9.34 5.19 1.30
N CYS A 208 -9.66 5.30 2.60
CA CYS A 208 -11.06 5.40 3.06
C CYS A 208 -11.78 6.59 2.41
N TYR A 209 -11.08 7.72 2.28
CA TYR A 209 -11.59 8.93 1.61
C TYR A 209 -12.00 8.64 0.16
N VAL A 210 -11.19 7.86 -0.57
CA VAL A 210 -11.51 7.46 -1.95
C VAL A 210 -12.72 6.57 -2.00
N GLU A 211 -12.87 5.58 -1.12
CA GLU A 211 -14.01 4.65 -1.19
C GLU A 211 -15.35 5.36 -0.95
N ILE A 212 -15.43 6.28 0.01
CA ILE A 212 -16.70 6.91 0.43
C ILE A 212 -17.18 8.02 -0.54
N HIS A 213 -16.33 8.56 -1.44
CA HIS A 213 -16.70 9.55 -2.47
C HIS A 213 -17.49 10.78 -1.95
N SER A 214 -17.38 11.13 -0.67
CA SER A 214 -18.19 12.19 -0.06
C SER A 214 -17.46 13.53 -0.08
N LEU A 215 -18.03 14.54 -0.73
CA LEU A 215 -17.54 15.93 -0.77
C LEU A 215 -17.52 16.62 0.62
N SER A 216 -18.12 16.03 1.64
CA SER A 216 -18.23 16.56 3.01
C SER A 216 -16.96 16.45 3.86
N SER A 217 -15.86 15.98 3.28
CA SER A 217 -14.68 15.44 3.98
C SER A 217 -13.45 16.35 3.92
N VAL A 218 -13.60 17.63 3.59
CA VAL A 218 -12.51 18.63 3.55
C VAL A 218 -11.65 18.62 4.81
N PRO A 219 -12.19 18.57 6.05
CA PRO A 219 -11.36 18.56 7.26
C PRO A 219 -10.46 17.32 7.36
N VAL A 220 -10.91 16.18 6.85
CA VAL A 220 -10.13 14.93 6.85
C VAL A 220 -9.01 15.01 5.83
N HIS A 221 -9.31 15.55 4.64
CA HIS A 221 -8.32 15.80 3.60
C HIS A 221 -7.21 16.74 4.10
N GLU A 222 -7.58 17.87 4.69
CA GLU A 222 -6.63 18.84 5.23
C GLU A 222 -5.79 18.26 6.37
N ALA A 223 -6.40 17.51 7.29
CA ALA A 223 -5.70 16.86 8.39
C ALA A 223 -4.66 15.85 7.88
N LEU A 224 -5.03 14.98 6.94
CA LEU A 224 -4.12 14.00 6.36
C LEU A 224 -3.00 14.66 5.56
N LEU A 225 -3.32 15.73 4.81
CA LEU A 225 -2.31 16.47 4.06
C LEU A 225 -1.31 17.15 5.00
N ALA A 226 -1.78 17.80 6.07
CA ALA A 226 -0.93 18.43 7.07
C ALA A 226 0.00 17.43 7.77
N GLU A 227 -0.50 16.24 8.10
CA GLU A 227 0.30 15.15 8.69
C GLU A 227 1.43 14.69 7.76
N ILE A 228 1.13 14.46 6.48
CA ILE A 228 2.14 13.99 5.51
C ILE A 228 3.17 15.08 5.18
N LEU A 229 2.74 16.32 4.98
CA LEU A 229 3.65 17.44 4.74
C LEU A 229 4.50 17.75 5.99
N GLY A 230 3.93 17.60 7.19
CA GLY A 230 4.68 17.68 8.45
C GLY A 230 5.74 16.57 8.57
N ALA A 231 5.40 15.34 8.17
CA ALA A 231 6.35 14.23 8.13
C ALA A 231 7.47 14.44 7.10
N LEU A 232 7.18 15.12 5.98
CA LEU A 232 8.15 15.54 4.96
C LEU A 232 9.17 16.55 5.47
N ALA A 233 8.73 17.52 6.26
CA ALA A 233 9.61 18.52 6.85
C ALA A 233 10.50 17.97 7.97
N GLY A 234 10.15 16.81 8.54
CA GLY A 234 10.89 16.14 9.61
C GLY A 234 11.88 15.07 9.13
N ALA A 235 12.51 14.37 10.07
CA ALA A 235 13.42 13.25 9.80
C ALA A 235 12.69 11.91 9.50
N SER A 236 11.35 11.93 9.44
CA SER A 236 10.50 10.72 9.39
C SER A 236 10.51 9.98 8.04
N LEU A 237 11.01 10.62 6.97
CA LEU A 237 11.06 10.07 5.60
C LEU A 237 12.46 9.70 5.13
N ASN A 238 13.23 9.06 6.01
CA ASN A 238 14.60 8.63 5.71
C ASN A 238 14.70 7.30 4.95
N ASN A 239 13.58 6.70 4.54
CA ASN A 239 13.58 5.39 3.92
C ASN A 239 12.54 5.23 2.78
N PRO A 240 12.76 4.33 1.82
CA PRO A 240 11.90 4.20 0.65
C PRO A 240 10.45 3.81 0.95
N LEU A 241 10.20 2.99 1.98
CA LEU A 241 8.83 2.59 2.33
C LEU A 241 8.02 3.81 2.78
N SER A 242 8.57 4.60 3.70
CA SER A 242 7.93 5.82 4.19
C SER A 242 7.71 6.85 3.08
N GLN A 243 8.70 7.04 2.20
CA GLN A 243 8.61 7.95 1.06
C GLN A 243 7.54 7.50 0.06
N THR A 244 7.48 6.20 -0.24
CA THR A 244 6.50 5.66 -1.18
C THR A 244 5.07 5.73 -0.61
N LEU A 245 4.90 5.45 0.70
CA LEU A 245 3.62 5.65 1.39
C LEU A 245 3.19 7.13 1.41
N ALA A 246 4.13 8.06 1.61
CA ALA A 246 3.85 9.49 1.54
C ALA A 246 3.41 9.89 0.12
N VAL A 247 4.14 9.48 -0.92
CA VAL A 247 3.77 9.71 -2.33
C VAL A 247 2.38 9.15 -2.63
N GLN A 248 2.10 7.92 -2.21
CA GLN A 248 0.79 7.30 -2.37
C GLN A 248 -0.32 8.10 -1.71
N THR A 249 -0.10 8.54 -0.46
CA THR A 249 -1.05 9.38 0.27
C THR A 249 -1.29 10.71 -0.45
N LEU A 250 -0.23 11.41 -0.87
CA LEU A 250 -0.34 12.68 -1.60
C LEU A 250 -1.08 12.52 -2.94
N LEU A 251 -0.80 11.43 -3.68
CA LEU A 251 -1.51 11.11 -4.90
C LEU A 251 -2.98 10.88 -4.60
N ILE A 252 -3.33 10.06 -3.61
CA ILE A 252 -4.74 9.83 -3.23
C ILE A 252 -5.44 11.14 -2.91
N LEU A 253 -4.81 12.01 -2.10
CA LEU A 253 -5.31 13.33 -1.74
C LEU A 253 -5.25 14.36 -2.89
N GLN A 254 -4.85 13.97 -4.09
CA GLN A 254 -4.78 14.84 -5.27
C GLN A 254 -3.87 16.07 -5.08
N HIS A 255 -2.88 15.97 -4.20
CA HIS A 255 -1.90 17.03 -3.99
C HIS A 255 -0.99 17.18 -5.22
N ARG A 256 -0.59 18.42 -5.54
CA ARG A 256 0.22 18.77 -6.72
C ARG A 256 1.41 19.69 -6.39
N GLY A 257 1.83 19.76 -5.13
CA GLY A 257 3.00 20.54 -4.72
C GLY A 257 4.32 19.95 -5.21
N ASP A 258 5.38 20.75 -5.10
CA ASP A 258 6.73 20.39 -5.53
C ASP A 258 7.28 19.19 -4.74
N GLU A 259 6.85 19.03 -3.48
CA GLU A 259 7.23 17.93 -2.59
C GLU A 259 6.91 16.55 -3.20
N LEU A 260 5.79 16.45 -3.93
CA LEU A 260 5.41 15.22 -4.62
C LEU A 260 6.39 14.90 -5.77
N LEU A 261 6.77 15.92 -6.55
CA LEU A 261 7.70 15.77 -7.68
C LEU A 261 9.10 15.44 -7.19
N GLU A 262 9.55 16.06 -6.10
CA GLU A 262 10.84 15.77 -5.46
C GLU A 262 10.91 14.31 -4.99
N LEU A 263 9.89 13.84 -4.26
CA LEU A 263 9.83 12.45 -3.81
C LEU A 263 9.78 11.45 -4.98
N LEU A 264 8.96 11.72 -6.00
CA LEU A 264 8.89 10.87 -7.19
C LEU A 264 10.24 10.82 -7.91
N SER A 265 10.94 11.96 -8.01
CA SER A 265 12.27 12.01 -8.60
C SER A 265 13.26 11.16 -7.80
N LEU A 266 13.29 11.30 -6.47
CA LEU A 266 14.14 10.50 -5.60
C LEU A 266 13.87 9.00 -5.73
N LEU A 267 12.60 8.59 -5.77
CA LEU A 267 12.20 7.19 -5.89
C LEU A 267 12.40 6.60 -7.28
N LEU A 268 12.43 7.41 -8.35
CA LEU A 268 12.61 6.92 -9.72
C LEU A 268 14.06 6.96 -10.21
N LEU A 269 14.90 7.79 -9.61
CA LEU A 269 16.31 7.96 -9.99
C LEU A 269 17.27 6.93 -9.40
N ASP A 270 16.79 6.07 -8.51
CA ASP A 270 17.53 4.90 -8.06
C ASP A 270 16.91 3.64 -8.70
N PRO A 271 17.21 3.34 -9.99
CA PRO A 271 16.59 2.24 -10.72
C PRO A 271 17.10 0.85 -10.28
N THR A 272 18.18 0.82 -9.48
CA THR A 272 18.73 -0.39 -8.86
C THR A 272 18.21 -0.57 -7.45
N PRO A 273 18.35 -1.74 -6.80
CA PRO A 273 17.50 -2.04 -5.65
C PRO A 273 18.20 -1.96 -4.28
N PRO A 274 18.41 -0.77 -3.68
CA PRO A 274 18.62 -0.67 -2.24
C PRO A 274 17.34 -0.91 -1.43
N TRP A 275 16.15 -0.92 -2.06
CA TRP A 275 14.90 -1.36 -1.41
C TRP A 275 14.90 -2.81 -0.94
N GLN A 276 15.79 -3.65 -1.49
CA GLN A 276 15.77 -5.08 -1.19
C GLN A 276 15.97 -5.38 0.30
N TRP A 277 16.54 -4.46 1.09
CA TRP A 277 17.12 -4.86 2.37
C TRP A 277 17.11 -3.83 3.50
N GLN A 278 16.52 -2.65 3.33
CA GLN A 278 16.36 -1.75 4.47
C GLN A 278 15.21 -2.27 5.35
N PRO A 279 15.48 -2.72 6.60
CA PRO A 279 14.43 -3.20 7.48
C PRO A 279 13.64 -1.98 7.95
N VAL A 280 12.49 -1.75 7.31
CA VAL A 280 11.55 -0.74 7.74
C VAL A 280 10.27 -1.46 8.11
N PRO A 281 10.10 -1.76 9.40
CA PRO A 281 8.96 -2.55 9.77
C PRO A 281 7.69 -1.73 9.76
N LEU A 282 6.66 -2.31 9.15
CA LEU A 282 5.28 -1.86 9.34
C LEU A 282 4.64 -2.61 10.50
N LEU A 283 5.00 -3.89 10.65
CA LEU A 283 4.50 -4.80 11.68
C LEU A 283 5.69 -5.36 12.48
N GLY A 284 6.02 -4.73 13.61
CA GLY A 284 7.07 -5.21 14.52
C GLY A 284 8.49 -5.10 13.96
N ASP A 285 9.15 -6.22 13.69
CA ASP A 285 10.49 -6.29 13.07
C ASP A 285 10.44 -6.91 11.66
N THR A 286 9.25 -6.98 11.05
CA THR A 286 9.02 -7.63 9.76
C THR A 286 9.00 -6.61 8.62
N PHE A 287 9.57 -6.96 7.47
CA PHE A 287 9.60 -6.10 6.29
C PHE A 287 9.39 -6.92 5.01
N CYS A 288 8.83 -6.27 3.99
CA CYS A 288 8.54 -6.87 2.69
C CYS A 288 9.01 -5.94 1.56
N PRO A 289 10.20 -6.16 0.98
CA PRO A 289 10.68 -5.33 -0.12
C PRO A 289 9.73 -5.34 -1.34
N ALA A 290 9.05 -6.47 -1.57
CA ALA A 290 8.03 -6.58 -2.62
C ALA A 290 6.81 -5.69 -2.39
N PHE A 291 6.41 -5.48 -1.14
CA PHE A 291 5.34 -4.53 -0.83
C PHE A 291 5.72 -3.09 -1.16
N THR A 292 6.92 -2.66 -0.77
CA THR A 292 7.43 -1.32 -1.13
C THR A 292 7.46 -1.12 -2.64
N LEU A 293 7.89 -2.14 -3.40
CA LEU A 293 7.93 -2.04 -4.85
C LEU A 293 6.54 -2.04 -5.50
N ALA A 294 5.59 -2.80 -4.95
CA ALA A 294 4.19 -2.76 -5.38
C ALA A 294 3.56 -1.38 -5.14
N LEU A 295 3.85 -0.74 -4.00
CA LEU A 295 3.45 0.64 -3.72
C LEU A 295 4.02 1.60 -4.78
N LEU A 296 5.30 1.46 -5.15
CA LEU A 296 5.94 2.36 -6.10
C LEU A 296 5.42 2.18 -7.53
N VAL A 297 5.22 0.93 -7.98
CA VAL A 297 4.57 0.64 -9.28
C VAL A 297 3.18 1.28 -9.34
N ASN A 298 2.39 1.14 -8.27
CA ASN A 298 1.08 1.77 -8.20
C ASN A 298 1.17 3.30 -8.21
N ALA A 299 2.18 3.89 -7.55
CA ALA A 299 2.37 5.34 -7.48
C ALA A 299 2.71 5.91 -8.87
N VAL A 300 3.58 5.22 -9.60
CA VAL A 300 3.91 5.55 -10.99
C VAL A 300 2.66 5.50 -11.86
N GLY A 301 1.86 4.43 -11.76
CA GLY A 301 0.61 4.30 -12.51
C GLY A 301 -0.36 5.46 -12.23
N GLN A 302 -0.61 5.78 -10.96
CA GLN A 302 -1.46 6.90 -10.58
C GLN A 302 -0.92 8.24 -11.06
N SER A 303 0.40 8.45 -10.99
CA SER A 303 1.05 9.69 -11.42
C SER A 303 0.95 9.91 -12.93
N LEU A 304 1.06 8.83 -13.71
CA LEU A 304 0.87 8.85 -15.17
C LEU A 304 -0.59 9.14 -15.55
N GLU A 305 -1.57 8.51 -14.89
CA GLU A 305 -3.00 8.77 -15.15
C GLU A 305 -3.39 10.22 -14.87
N ARG A 306 -2.77 10.82 -13.85
CA ARG A 306 -3.04 12.21 -13.43
C ARG A 306 -2.25 13.25 -14.23
N GLY A 307 -1.38 12.82 -15.15
CA GLY A 307 -0.51 13.71 -15.91
C GLY A 307 0.54 14.44 -15.07
N ILE A 308 0.83 13.94 -13.87
CA ILE A 308 1.91 14.43 -13.00
C ILE A 308 3.25 13.99 -13.58
N LEU A 309 3.35 12.68 -13.86
CA LEU A 309 4.40 12.15 -14.70
C LEU A 309 3.95 12.24 -16.16
N PRO A 310 4.80 12.71 -17.07
CA PRO A 310 4.38 12.79 -18.45
C PRO A 310 4.45 11.40 -19.12
N CYS A 311 3.63 11.19 -20.16
CA CYS A 311 3.62 9.96 -20.95
C CYS A 311 4.86 9.79 -21.82
#